data_AF-A0A962L6B3-F1
#
_entry.id   AF-A0A962L6B3-F1
#
_cell.length_a   1.000
_cell.length_b   1.000
_cell.length_c   1.000
_cell.angle_alpha   90.00
_cell.angle_beta   90.00
_cell.angle_gamma   90.00
#
_symmetry.space_group_name_H-M   'P 1'
#
loop_
_entity.id
_entity.type
_entity.pdbx_description
1 polymer ?
#
loop_
_entity_poly.entity_id
_entity_poly.type
_entity_poly.pdbx_seq_one_letter_code
_entity_poly.pdbx_strand_id
1 'polypeptide(L)'
;MVLRLFIILSAVCLVASCIPSKESADRTFRDDLCVGPYPSYWDHPSNTPAASTDARAFHLSQNFPKSLPVKEALPWKNIRLFEPGLTQVQRDVRAKQYLEALLAYVKEGNVGAKSVEDDFDVCRNHRRDWFHVPWMDANPSLGREYMHGLTRELTASRKKLAPTQTERESTWAVGMYNATGAYTIGKIFPGKNKLDVAIPEDNIRFHDGTVVAKLLFTSASVAAVPYLDGAPQWTANIPDPGCDKITVCERDECARSPHKLRLVQLDIAVVDEDAPLRWVFGTFVYVGTGSNKGWDA
;
A
#
# COMPACT_ATOMS: atom_id res chain seq x y z
N MET A 1 -72.88 36.58 13.84
CA MET A 1 -72.22 36.50 15.16
C MET A 1 -71.39 35.22 15.18
N VAL A 2 -70.13 35.32 15.59
CA VAL A 2 -69.07 34.29 15.63
C VAL A 2 -68.43 33.95 14.26
N LEU A 3 -67.31 34.64 14.00
CA LEU A 3 -66.31 34.29 12.99
C LEU A 3 -65.32 33.30 13.64
N ARG A 4 -65.18 32.09 13.10
CA ARG A 4 -64.15 31.12 13.56
C ARG A 4 -62.96 31.13 12.59
N LEU A 5 -61.82 31.51 13.14
CA LEU A 5 -60.51 31.62 12.53
C LEU A 5 -59.85 30.23 12.43
N PHE A 6 -59.39 29.87 11.23
CA PHE A 6 -58.49 28.73 11.01
C PHE A 6 -57.04 29.19 11.23
N ILE A 7 -56.34 28.62 12.21
CA ILE A 7 -54.90 28.80 12.39
C ILE A 7 -54.20 27.58 11.80
N ILE A 8 -53.48 27.81 10.71
CA ILE A 8 -52.47 26.90 10.16
C ILE A 8 -51.16 27.18 10.92
N LEU A 9 -50.63 26.15 11.59
CA LEU A 9 -49.38 26.21 12.33
C LEU A 9 -48.21 26.28 11.32
N SER A 10 -47.48 27.40 11.35
CA SER A 10 -46.29 27.65 10.53
C SER A 10 -45.13 26.74 10.95
N ALA A 11 -44.47 26.13 9.97
CA ALA A 11 -43.27 25.33 10.15
C ALA A 11 -42.09 26.24 10.53
N VAL A 12 -41.54 26.04 11.72
CA VAL A 12 -40.26 26.63 12.14
C VAL A 12 -39.14 25.89 11.42
N CYS A 13 -38.53 26.54 10.43
CA CYS A 13 -37.26 26.12 9.86
C CYS A 13 -36.16 26.29 10.92
N LEU A 14 -35.74 25.18 11.54
CA LEU A 14 -34.44 25.09 12.20
C LEU A 14 -33.37 25.15 11.11
N VAL A 15 -32.71 26.31 10.99
CA VAL A 15 -31.49 26.45 10.20
C VAL A 15 -30.39 25.70 10.96
N ALA A 16 -30.19 24.43 10.62
CA ALA A 16 -28.99 23.70 10.99
C ALA A 16 -27.80 24.45 10.36
N SER A 17 -27.06 25.18 11.18
CA SER A 17 -25.80 25.76 10.76
C SER A 17 -24.83 24.60 10.48
N CYS A 18 -24.69 24.24 9.20
CA CYS A 18 -23.57 23.45 8.73
C CYS A 18 -22.30 24.21 9.11
N ILE A 19 -21.62 23.76 10.16
CA ILE A 19 -20.21 24.09 10.35
C ILE A 19 -19.49 23.32 9.23
N PRO A 20 -18.93 24.00 8.21
CA PRO A 20 -18.14 23.30 7.22
C PRO A 20 -16.99 22.60 7.94
N SER A 21 -16.86 21.29 7.72
CA SER A 21 -15.65 20.56 8.08
C SER A 21 -14.48 21.34 7.50
N LYS A 22 -13.51 21.72 8.33
CA LYS A 22 -12.28 22.36 7.87
C LYS A 22 -11.74 21.57 6.69
N GLU A 23 -11.84 22.18 5.52
CA GLU A 23 -11.17 21.77 4.30
C GLU A 23 -9.70 21.55 4.67
N SER A 24 -9.23 20.31 4.50
CA SER A 24 -7.83 19.97 4.70
C SER A 24 -7.02 20.94 3.85
N ALA A 25 -6.09 21.67 4.47
CA ALA A 25 -5.22 22.60 3.78
C ALA A 25 -4.74 21.98 2.46
N ASP A 26 -4.97 22.71 1.37
CA ASP A 26 -4.59 22.34 0.01
C ASP A 26 -3.10 21.98 0.02
N ARG A 27 -2.80 20.68 0.09
CA ARG A 27 -1.44 20.18 0.08
C ARG A 27 -1.01 20.26 -1.38
N THR A 28 -0.07 21.16 -1.68
CA THR A 28 0.62 21.15 -2.96
C THR A 28 1.18 19.77 -3.22
N PHE A 29 0.67 19.13 -4.26
CA PHE A 29 1.17 17.87 -4.78
C PHE A 29 2.66 17.98 -5.08
N ARG A 30 3.43 16.94 -4.73
CA ARG A 30 4.87 16.88 -4.96
C ARG A 30 5.17 16.20 -6.28
N ASP A 31 5.38 17.00 -7.33
CA ASP A 31 5.83 16.51 -8.64
C ASP A 31 7.24 15.87 -8.59
N ASP A 32 7.99 16.12 -7.52
CA ASP A 32 9.38 15.68 -7.34
C ASP A 32 9.53 14.37 -6.55
N LEU A 33 8.42 13.71 -6.17
CA LEU A 33 8.41 12.56 -5.27
C LEU A 33 9.18 11.35 -5.82
N CYS A 34 8.98 11.07 -7.11
CA CYS A 34 9.52 9.91 -7.81
C CYS A 34 10.77 10.20 -8.64
N VAL A 35 11.53 11.20 -8.18
CA VAL A 35 12.82 11.59 -8.74
C VAL A 35 13.91 11.32 -7.70
N GLY A 36 15.01 10.71 -8.12
CA GLY A 36 16.18 10.53 -7.28
C GLY A 36 17.23 9.59 -7.87
N PRO A 37 18.35 9.38 -7.17
CA PRO A 37 19.50 8.70 -7.72
C PRO A 37 19.44 7.18 -7.60
N TYR A 38 18.58 6.62 -6.73
CA TYR A 38 18.46 5.18 -6.57
C TYR A 38 17.69 4.59 -7.76
N PRO A 39 18.14 3.44 -8.31
CA PRO A 39 17.45 2.80 -9.42
C PRO A 39 16.01 2.42 -9.06
N SER A 40 15.11 2.60 -10.01
CA SER A 40 13.70 2.28 -9.78
C SER A 40 13.45 0.77 -9.83
N TYR A 41 14.18 0.04 -10.67
CA TYR A 41 14.04 -1.39 -10.92
C TYR A 41 15.37 -1.97 -11.39
N TRP A 42 15.44 -3.30 -11.51
CA TRP A 42 16.64 -3.99 -11.98
C TRP A 42 17.03 -3.59 -13.40
N ASP A 43 18.21 -3.01 -13.55
CA ASP A 43 18.78 -2.54 -14.83
C ASP A 43 19.29 -3.72 -15.67
N HIS A 44 18.40 -4.29 -16.49
CA HIS A 44 18.71 -5.40 -17.38
C HIS A 44 17.79 -5.38 -18.62
N PRO A 45 18.26 -5.79 -19.82
CA PRO A 45 17.44 -5.78 -21.03
C PRO A 45 16.13 -6.57 -20.96
N SER A 46 16.06 -7.62 -20.13
CA SER A 46 14.81 -8.38 -19.90
C SER A 46 13.86 -7.72 -18.90
N ASN A 47 14.26 -6.62 -18.27
CA ASN A 47 13.52 -5.89 -17.25
C ASN A 47 13.49 -4.38 -17.52
N THR A 48 13.38 -4.02 -18.79
CA THR A 48 13.26 -2.63 -19.23
C THR A 48 11.96 -2.44 -19.99
N PRO A 49 11.30 -1.27 -19.86
CA PRO A 49 10.15 -0.92 -20.69
C PRO A 49 10.50 -0.99 -22.18
N ALA A 50 9.52 -1.37 -23.01
CA ALA A 50 9.72 -1.47 -24.47
C ALA A 50 10.07 -0.12 -25.12
N ALA A 51 9.66 0.99 -24.50
CA ALA A 51 10.03 2.34 -24.88
C ALA A 51 10.47 3.12 -23.64
N SER A 52 11.48 3.97 -23.78
CA SER A 52 11.96 4.85 -22.69
C SER A 52 10.91 5.85 -22.21
N THR A 53 9.83 6.05 -22.98
CA THR A 53 8.69 6.92 -22.67
C THR A 53 7.46 6.15 -22.19
N ASP A 54 7.58 4.87 -21.82
CA ASP A 54 6.44 4.13 -21.27
C ASP A 54 6.02 4.76 -19.95
N ALA A 55 4.92 5.52 -19.99
CA ALA A 55 4.36 6.23 -18.85
C ALA A 55 3.85 5.30 -17.75
N ARG A 56 3.87 3.97 -17.95
CA ARG A 56 3.54 2.96 -16.93
C ARG A 56 4.78 2.35 -16.28
N ALA A 57 5.98 2.76 -16.67
CA ALA A 57 7.17 2.31 -15.96
C ALA A 57 7.13 2.79 -14.51
N PHE A 58 7.41 1.88 -13.59
CA PHE A 58 7.52 2.16 -12.18
C PHE A 58 8.67 3.13 -11.91
N HIS A 59 8.38 4.14 -11.10
CA HIS A 59 9.37 5.05 -10.57
C HIS A 59 9.42 4.94 -9.04
N LEU A 60 10.62 4.72 -8.51
CA LEU A 60 10.83 4.66 -7.06
C LEU A 60 10.61 6.06 -6.46
N SER A 61 9.49 6.22 -5.74
CA SER A 61 9.30 7.32 -4.80
C SER A 61 10.37 7.31 -3.71
N GLN A 62 11.31 8.26 -3.78
CA GLN A 62 12.55 8.25 -3.00
C GLN A 62 13.01 9.64 -2.54
N ASN A 63 12.23 10.69 -2.82
CA ASN A 63 12.57 12.05 -2.40
C ASN A 63 12.13 12.31 -0.95
N PHE A 64 12.75 11.56 -0.03
CA PHE A 64 12.36 11.47 1.38
C PHE A 64 12.31 12.84 2.07
N PRO A 65 11.33 13.07 2.99
CA PRO A 65 11.24 14.31 3.75
C PRO A 65 12.53 14.61 4.52
N LYS A 66 12.99 15.87 4.49
CA LYS A 66 14.18 16.34 5.22
C LYS A 66 13.89 16.82 6.63
N SER A 67 12.62 17.10 6.93
CA SER A 67 12.09 17.39 8.26
C SER A 67 10.93 16.44 8.56
N LEU A 68 10.64 16.22 9.85
CA LEU A 68 9.48 15.43 10.25
C LEU A 68 8.21 16.11 9.73
N PRO A 69 7.40 15.44 8.90
CA PRO A 69 6.18 16.03 8.37
C PRO A 69 5.19 16.40 9.49
N VAL A 70 4.37 17.41 9.22
CA VAL A 70 3.23 17.72 10.10
C VAL A 70 2.31 16.51 10.13
N LYS A 71 1.96 16.03 11.33
CA LYS A 71 1.02 14.92 11.48
C LYS A 71 -0.32 15.31 10.88
N GLU A 72 -0.77 14.52 9.93
CA GLU A 72 -2.15 14.57 9.45
C GLU A 72 -3.12 13.96 10.48
N ALA A 73 -4.42 14.10 10.23
CA ALA A 73 -5.41 13.38 11.02
C ALA A 73 -5.16 11.86 10.86
N LEU A 74 -5.03 11.16 11.99
CA LEU A 74 -4.82 9.72 12.06
C LEU A 74 -6.15 9.06 12.46
N PRO A 75 -7.01 8.62 11.51
CA PRO A 75 -8.40 8.29 11.81
C PRO A 75 -8.57 7.17 12.84
N TRP A 76 -7.64 6.21 12.83
CA TRP A 76 -7.62 5.07 13.76
C TRP A 76 -7.42 5.47 15.23
N LYS A 77 -6.79 6.62 15.51
CA LYS A 77 -6.61 7.13 16.88
C LYS A 77 -7.95 7.39 17.58
N ASN A 78 -8.98 7.76 16.84
CA ASN A 78 -10.32 8.04 17.40
C ASN A 78 -11.05 6.76 17.88
N ILE A 79 -10.60 5.58 17.47
CA ILE A 79 -11.21 4.30 17.86
C ILE A 79 -10.83 3.91 19.29
N ARG A 80 -9.74 4.48 19.84
CA ARG A 80 -9.26 4.26 21.22
C ARG A 80 -9.13 2.77 21.56
N LEU A 81 -8.51 2.01 20.67
CA LEU A 81 -8.35 0.54 20.81
C LEU A 81 -7.61 0.14 22.10
N PHE A 82 -6.67 0.96 22.56
CA PHE A 82 -5.80 0.69 23.70
C PHE A 82 -6.26 1.36 25.01
N GLU A 83 -7.52 1.83 25.05
CA GLU A 83 -8.10 2.38 26.27
C GLU A 83 -8.16 1.32 27.39
N PRO A 84 -7.77 1.66 28.63
CA PRO A 84 -7.86 0.72 29.74
C PRO A 84 -9.32 0.35 30.06
N GLY A 85 -9.53 -0.85 30.58
CA GLY A 85 -10.85 -1.30 31.07
C GLY A 85 -11.78 -1.84 29.99
N LEU A 86 -11.33 -1.97 28.74
CA LEU A 86 -12.13 -2.63 27.69
C LEU A 86 -12.33 -4.11 28.00
N THR A 87 -13.55 -4.60 27.74
CA THR A 87 -13.84 -6.03 27.65
C THR A 87 -13.25 -6.63 26.37
N GLN A 88 -13.15 -7.96 26.28
CA GLN A 88 -12.67 -8.62 25.06
C GLN A 88 -13.57 -8.31 23.84
N VAL A 89 -14.89 -8.36 24.02
CA VAL A 89 -15.85 -8.04 22.94
C VAL A 89 -15.65 -6.61 22.42
N GLN A 90 -15.42 -5.64 23.31
CA GLN A 90 -15.13 -4.27 22.90
C GLN A 90 -13.78 -4.16 22.18
N ARG A 91 -12.76 -4.92 22.60
CA ARG A 91 -11.47 -4.98 21.89
C ARG A 91 -11.63 -5.55 20.49
N ASP A 92 -12.39 -6.62 20.31
CA ASP A 92 -12.59 -7.25 19.00
C ASP A 92 -13.30 -6.30 18.02
N VAL A 93 -14.36 -5.62 18.49
CA VAL A 93 -15.08 -4.61 17.68
C VAL A 93 -14.16 -3.44 17.33
N ARG A 94 -13.44 -2.89 18.31
CA ARG A 94 -12.52 -1.77 18.07
C ARG A 94 -11.34 -2.17 17.20
N ALA A 95 -10.84 -3.40 17.30
CA ALA A 95 -9.74 -3.89 16.47
C ALA A 95 -10.14 -3.93 15.00
N LYS A 96 -11.35 -4.42 14.70
CA LYS A 96 -11.91 -4.40 13.34
C LYS A 96 -12.03 -2.97 12.81
N GLN A 97 -12.63 -2.06 13.58
CA GLN A 97 -12.78 -0.65 13.20
C GLN A 97 -11.43 0.06 13.00
N TYR A 98 -10.45 -0.24 13.85
CA TYR A 98 -9.10 0.29 13.77
C TYR A 98 -8.39 -0.16 12.48
N LEU A 99 -8.47 -1.45 12.17
CA LEU A 99 -7.93 -2.02 10.93
C LEU A 99 -8.65 -1.45 9.69
N GLU A 100 -9.98 -1.35 9.70
CA GLU A 100 -10.76 -0.74 8.61
C GLU A 100 -10.36 0.73 8.37
N ALA A 101 -10.14 1.50 9.44
CA ALA A 101 -9.66 2.87 9.34
C ALA A 101 -8.25 2.96 8.74
N LEU A 102 -7.35 2.02 9.08
CA LEU A 102 -6.02 1.91 8.47
C LEU A 102 -6.09 1.51 6.99
N LEU A 103 -6.94 0.56 6.63
CA LEU A 103 -7.12 0.16 5.23
C LEU A 103 -7.68 1.33 4.40
N ALA A 104 -8.67 2.05 4.93
CA ALA A 104 -9.20 3.25 4.28
C ALA A 104 -8.12 4.32 4.09
N TYR A 105 -7.29 4.54 5.11
CA TYR A 105 -6.15 5.46 5.05
C TYR A 105 -5.14 5.06 3.95
N VAL A 106 -4.81 3.77 3.84
CA VAL A 106 -3.89 3.25 2.81
C VAL A 106 -4.50 3.37 1.41
N LYS A 107 -5.80 3.09 1.26
CA LYS A 107 -6.48 3.14 -0.04
C LYS A 107 -6.72 4.56 -0.55
N GLU A 108 -6.89 5.54 0.34
CA GLU A 108 -7.20 6.91 -0.06
C GLU A 108 -6.12 7.51 -0.98
N GLY A 109 -6.52 7.82 -2.21
CA GLY A 109 -5.64 8.32 -3.29
C GLY A 109 -4.81 7.24 -3.99
N ASN A 110 -4.74 6.02 -3.45
CA ASN A 110 -4.05 4.88 -4.07
C ASN A 110 -5.01 3.99 -4.88
N VAL A 111 -6.33 4.07 -4.70
CA VAL A 111 -7.28 3.27 -5.49
C VAL A 111 -8.28 4.15 -6.21
N GLY A 112 -8.91 3.60 -7.24
CA GLY A 112 -9.97 4.28 -8.00
C GLY A 112 -9.45 4.94 -9.28
N ALA A 113 -8.27 4.53 -9.75
CA ALA A 113 -7.82 4.87 -11.08
C ALA A 113 -8.77 4.26 -12.15
N LYS A 114 -8.63 4.71 -13.41
CA LYS A 114 -9.44 4.19 -14.52
C LYS A 114 -9.20 2.69 -14.77
N SER A 115 -8.00 2.22 -14.44
CA SER A 115 -7.58 0.83 -14.52
C SER A 115 -7.01 0.40 -13.18
N VAL A 116 -7.31 -0.83 -12.75
CA VAL A 116 -6.71 -1.42 -11.53
C VAL A 116 -5.18 -1.53 -11.66
N GLU A 117 -4.66 -1.64 -12.89
CA GLU A 117 -3.23 -1.59 -13.20
C GLU A 117 -2.57 -0.27 -12.78
N ASP A 118 -3.35 0.83 -12.71
CA ASP A 118 -2.84 2.15 -12.31
C ASP A 118 -3.10 2.46 -10.83
N ASP A 119 -3.77 1.56 -10.09
CA ASP A 119 -3.91 1.70 -8.64
C ASP A 119 -2.55 1.50 -7.96
N PHE A 120 -2.36 2.19 -6.84
CA PHE A 120 -1.13 2.25 -6.04
C PHE A 120 0.10 2.79 -6.79
N ASP A 121 -0.10 3.49 -7.92
CA ASP A 121 0.90 4.40 -8.46
C ASP A 121 1.05 5.60 -7.53
N VAL A 122 1.94 5.46 -6.53
CA VAL A 122 2.18 6.48 -5.51
C VAL A 122 2.70 7.79 -6.08
N CYS A 123 3.29 7.78 -7.27
CA CYS A 123 3.75 8.97 -7.96
C CYS A 123 2.58 9.82 -8.47
N ARG A 124 1.37 9.26 -8.53
CA ARG A 124 0.13 9.93 -8.93
C ARG A 124 -0.86 10.06 -7.77
N ASN A 125 -0.46 9.73 -6.55
CA ASN A 125 -1.32 9.88 -5.39
C ASN A 125 -1.40 11.37 -4.98
N HIS A 126 -2.56 11.99 -5.24
CA HIS A 126 -2.79 13.40 -4.91
C HIS A 126 -3.34 13.62 -3.48
N ARG A 127 -3.45 12.56 -2.67
CA ARG A 127 -3.93 12.63 -1.28
C ARG A 127 -2.77 12.61 -0.29
N ARG A 128 -1.84 11.68 -0.47
CA ARG A 128 -0.71 11.46 0.43
C ARG A 128 0.52 11.02 -0.34
N ASP A 129 1.66 11.61 0.03
CA ASP A 129 2.95 11.10 -0.43
C ASP A 129 3.24 9.75 0.24
N TRP A 130 3.52 8.76 -0.59
CA TRP A 130 4.01 7.44 -0.21
C TRP A 130 5.39 7.21 -0.79
N PHE A 131 6.23 6.45 -0.09
CA PHE A 131 7.64 6.29 -0.38
C PHE A 131 8.04 4.82 -0.34
N HIS A 132 9.06 4.48 -1.13
CA HIS A 132 9.60 3.14 -1.22
C HIS A 132 11.00 3.08 -0.61
N VAL A 133 11.39 1.90 -0.14
CA VAL A 133 12.78 1.67 0.29
C VAL A 133 13.66 1.39 -0.94
N PRO A 134 14.86 2.00 -1.06
CA PRO A 134 15.79 1.73 -2.16
C PRO A 134 16.42 0.33 -2.09
N TRP A 135 17.28 0.00 -3.07
CA TRP A 135 18.21 -1.15 -3.07
C TRP A 135 17.59 -2.55 -3.17
N MET A 136 16.31 -2.65 -3.54
CA MET A 136 15.68 -3.92 -3.92
C MET A 136 15.74 -4.17 -5.44
N ASP A 137 16.65 -3.50 -6.16
CA ASP A 137 16.79 -3.52 -7.62
C ASP A 137 17.84 -4.52 -8.13
N ALA A 138 18.71 -5.05 -7.28
CA ALA A 138 19.74 -5.98 -7.73
C ALA A 138 19.20 -7.42 -7.85
N ASN A 139 19.45 -8.08 -9.00
CA ASN A 139 19.36 -9.53 -9.29
C ASN A 139 18.30 -9.93 -10.35
N PRO A 140 18.59 -10.89 -11.25
CA PRO A 140 17.64 -11.38 -12.25
C PRO A 140 16.34 -11.98 -11.69
N SER A 141 16.43 -12.75 -10.60
CA SER A 141 15.29 -13.44 -9.97
C SER A 141 14.65 -12.66 -8.83
N LEU A 142 15.37 -11.73 -8.18
CA LEU A 142 14.89 -11.00 -6.99
C LEU A 142 14.70 -9.50 -7.20
N GLY A 143 15.43 -8.93 -8.17
CA GLY A 143 15.45 -7.50 -8.42
C GLY A 143 14.08 -7.00 -8.84
N ARG A 144 13.76 -5.78 -8.42
CA ARG A 144 12.47 -5.17 -8.64
C ARG A 144 12.09 -5.12 -10.12
N GLU A 145 10.86 -5.50 -10.45
CA GLU A 145 10.35 -5.42 -11.82
C GLU A 145 9.89 -4.01 -12.21
N TYR A 146 9.89 -3.72 -13.52
CA TYR A 146 9.77 -2.35 -14.01
C TYR A 146 8.33 -1.83 -14.12
N MET A 147 7.28 -2.67 -14.04
CA MET A 147 5.90 -2.23 -14.29
C MET A 147 5.24 -1.64 -13.04
N HIS A 148 5.35 -2.31 -11.88
CA HIS A 148 4.72 -1.92 -10.62
C HIS A 148 5.70 -1.84 -9.44
N GLY A 149 6.98 -2.13 -9.68
CA GLY A 149 7.98 -2.08 -8.63
C GLY A 149 7.92 -3.27 -7.67
N LEU A 150 7.44 -4.43 -8.14
CA LEU A 150 7.33 -5.63 -7.32
C LEU A 150 8.69 -6.34 -7.15
N THR A 151 8.91 -6.91 -5.96
CA THR A 151 10.05 -7.78 -5.64
C THR A 151 9.57 -9.19 -5.34
N ARG A 152 10.38 -10.20 -5.67
CA ARG A 152 10.02 -11.59 -5.44
C ARG A 152 9.99 -11.90 -3.94
N GLU A 153 8.94 -12.60 -3.52
CA GLU A 153 8.71 -13.06 -2.15
C GLU A 153 8.80 -14.59 -2.07
N LEU A 154 8.49 -15.15 -0.91
CA LEU A 154 8.51 -16.60 -0.70
C LEU A 154 7.53 -17.31 -1.65
N THR A 155 8.07 -18.15 -2.54
CA THR A 155 7.26 -19.03 -3.41
C THR A 155 6.31 -19.87 -2.54
N ALA A 156 5.00 -19.76 -2.79
CA ALA A 156 3.99 -20.54 -2.10
C ALA A 156 4.15 -22.02 -2.47
N SER A 157 4.36 -22.87 -1.46
CA SER A 157 4.41 -24.32 -1.65
C SER A 157 3.07 -24.86 -2.14
N ARG A 158 3.07 -26.07 -2.69
CA ARG A 158 1.84 -26.78 -3.09
C ARG A 158 0.84 -26.79 -1.94
N LYS A 159 -0.44 -26.60 -2.25
CA LYS A 159 -1.56 -26.53 -1.30
C LYS A 159 -1.47 -25.43 -0.24
N LYS A 160 -0.53 -24.47 -0.36
CA LYS A 160 -0.35 -23.40 0.63
C LYS A 160 -1.45 -22.34 0.52
N LEU A 161 -1.82 -21.97 -0.70
CA LEU A 161 -2.85 -20.97 -0.96
C LEU A 161 -4.24 -21.61 -0.94
N ALA A 162 -4.41 -22.76 -1.60
CA ALA A 162 -5.66 -23.52 -1.58
C ALA A 162 -5.40 -25.02 -1.73
N PRO A 163 -6.27 -25.91 -1.23
CA PRO A 163 -6.13 -27.36 -1.41
C PRO A 163 -6.01 -27.82 -2.87
N THR A 164 -6.57 -27.04 -3.80
CA THR A 164 -6.58 -27.26 -5.26
C THR A 164 -5.29 -26.82 -5.96
N GLN A 165 -4.40 -26.08 -5.28
CA GLN A 165 -3.13 -25.62 -5.82
C GLN A 165 -2.13 -26.79 -5.90
N THR A 166 -1.96 -27.36 -7.09
CA THR A 166 -1.06 -28.51 -7.32
C THR A 166 0.38 -28.11 -7.59
N GLU A 167 0.61 -26.90 -8.08
CA GLU A 167 1.94 -26.37 -8.38
C GLU A 167 2.43 -25.37 -7.33
N ARG A 168 3.72 -25.05 -7.39
CA ARG A 168 4.28 -23.93 -6.63
C ARG A 168 3.90 -22.63 -7.34
N GLU A 169 3.63 -21.60 -6.55
CA GLU A 169 3.20 -20.31 -7.08
C GLU A 169 4.14 -19.21 -6.61
N SER A 170 4.68 -18.43 -7.55
CA SER A 170 5.53 -17.30 -7.21
C SER A 170 4.69 -16.20 -6.54
N THR A 171 5.25 -15.55 -5.54
CA THR A 171 4.63 -14.40 -4.88
C THR A 171 5.53 -13.19 -5.03
N TRP A 172 4.90 -12.01 -5.09
CA TRP A 172 5.55 -10.75 -5.42
C TRP A 172 4.92 -9.64 -4.61
N ALA A 173 5.73 -8.73 -4.10
CA ALA A 173 5.23 -7.66 -3.25
C ALA A 173 5.86 -6.31 -3.54
N VAL A 174 5.13 -5.26 -3.18
CA VAL A 174 5.63 -3.89 -3.12
C VAL A 174 5.22 -3.30 -1.77
N GLY A 175 6.18 -2.65 -1.11
CA GLY A 175 6.01 -2.03 0.19
C GLY A 175 6.18 -0.53 0.11
N MET A 176 5.33 0.21 0.80
CA MET A 176 5.31 1.67 0.82
C MET A 176 5.16 2.20 2.25
N TYR A 177 5.76 3.36 2.50
CA TYR A 177 5.75 4.08 3.76
C TYR A 177 5.10 5.44 3.55
N ASN A 178 4.25 5.86 4.48
CA ASN A 178 3.76 7.24 4.46
C ASN A 178 4.90 8.24 4.76
N ALA A 179 4.64 9.53 4.55
CA ALA A 179 5.65 10.58 4.75
C ALA A 179 6.32 10.55 6.15
N THR A 180 5.57 10.25 7.20
CA THR A 180 6.11 10.14 8.57
C THR A 180 7.14 9.01 8.70
N GLY A 181 6.85 7.83 8.14
CA GLY A 181 7.80 6.73 8.11
C GLY A 181 9.01 7.01 7.20
N ALA A 182 8.72 7.61 6.05
CA ALA A 182 9.71 7.97 5.04
C ALA A 182 10.76 8.96 5.55
N TYR A 183 10.41 9.85 6.49
CA TYR A 183 11.38 10.72 7.16
C TYR A 183 12.48 9.92 7.88
N THR A 184 12.11 8.85 8.59
CA THR A 184 13.10 7.98 9.27
C THR A 184 13.92 7.20 8.25
N ILE A 185 13.31 6.68 7.18
CA ILE A 185 14.02 6.00 6.08
C ILE A 185 15.02 6.94 5.40
N GLY A 186 14.65 8.20 5.17
CA GLY A 186 15.52 9.21 4.54
C GLY A 186 16.78 9.56 5.34
N LYS A 187 16.84 9.23 6.64
CA LYS A 187 18.06 9.34 7.44
C LYS A 187 19.08 8.24 7.13
N ILE A 188 18.60 7.09 6.63
CA ILE A 188 19.43 5.96 6.20
C ILE A 188 19.77 6.10 4.72
N PHE A 189 18.86 6.63 3.90
CA PHE A 189 19.03 6.81 2.46
C PHE A 189 19.00 8.30 2.08
N PRO A 190 20.12 9.04 2.26
CA PRO A 190 20.11 10.49 2.09
C PRO A 190 19.97 10.96 0.64
N GLY A 191 20.24 10.10 -0.34
CA GLY A 191 19.93 10.31 -1.74
C GLY A 191 20.87 11.24 -2.50
N LYS A 192 22.18 11.28 -2.17
CA LYS A 192 23.17 12.03 -2.98
C LYS A 192 23.63 11.24 -4.21
N ASN A 193 23.65 9.92 -4.14
CA ASN A 193 23.98 9.03 -5.26
C ASN A 193 23.38 7.61 -5.04
N LYS A 194 23.48 6.73 -6.04
CA LYS A 194 22.86 5.39 -6.00
C LYS A 194 23.41 4.45 -4.92
N LEU A 195 24.62 4.68 -4.42
CA LEU A 195 25.29 3.89 -3.38
C LEU A 195 25.24 4.56 -2.00
N ASP A 196 24.50 5.66 -1.87
CA ASP A 196 24.49 6.46 -0.66
C ASP A 196 23.64 5.77 0.43
N VAL A 197 24.28 5.35 1.52
CA VAL A 197 23.64 4.87 2.74
C VAL A 197 24.37 5.46 3.94
N ALA A 198 23.60 6.00 4.88
CA ALA A 198 24.09 6.49 6.15
C ALA A 198 23.75 5.49 7.25
N ILE A 199 24.74 5.14 8.06
CA ILE A 199 24.52 4.43 9.32
C ILE A 199 24.27 5.50 10.38
N PRO A 200 23.06 5.58 10.97
CA PRO A 200 22.76 6.58 11.97
C PRO A 200 23.63 6.37 13.22
N GLU A 201 24.28 7.44 13.70
CA GLU A 201 25.03 7.42 14.97
C GLU A 201 24.09 7.57 16.18
N ASP A 202 22.95 8.25 15.98
CA ASP A 202 21.89 8.38 16.97
C ASP A 202 20.88 7.23 16.88
N ASN A 203 20.22 6.96 18.01
CA ASN A 203 19.04 6.09 18.04
C ASN A 203 17.88 6.71 17.26
N ILE A 204 17.79 6.38 15.97
CA ILE A 204 16.63 6.73 15.16
C ILE A 204 15.50 5.73 15.39
N ARG A 205 14.27 6.23 15.35
CA ARG A 205 13.06 5.41 15.48
C ARG A 205 11.99 5.94 14.55
N PHE A 206 11.07 5.08 14.15
CA PHE A 206 9.85 5.52 13.49
C PHE A 206 8.98 6.32 14.47
N HIS A 207 8.38 7.39 13.96
CA HIS A 207 7.55 8.31 14.72
C HIS A 207 6.09 7.82 14.75
N ASP A 208 5.35 8.16 15.81
CA ASP A 208 3.90 7.91 15.89
C ASP A 208 3.17 8.45 14.66
N GLY A 209 2.28 7.63 14.11
CA GLY A 209 1.63 7.86 12.83
C GLY A 209 2.41 7.37 11.60
N THR A 210 3.56 6.71 11.78
CA THR A 210 4.19 5.95 10.69
C THR A 210 3.26 4.82 10.25
N VAL A 211 2.97 4.75 8.95
CA VAL A 211 2.20 3.66 8.34
C VAL A 211 3.05 3.01 7.26
N VAL A 212 3.12 1.68 7.32
CA VAL A 212 3.71 0.81 6.30
C VAL A 212 2.59 0.00 5.70
N ALA A 213 2.48 -0.02 4.37
CA ALA A 213 1.58 -0.90 3.64
C ALA A 213 2.39 -1.80 2.71
N LYS A 214 2.04 -3.08 2.63
CA LYS A 214 2.66 -4.03 1.70
C LYS A 214 1.56 -4.78 0.95
N LEU A 215 1.60 -4.69 -0.37
CA LEU A 215 0.74 -5.48 -1.24
C LEU A 215 1.46 -6.77 -1.61
N LEU A 216 0.76 -7.90 -1.54
CA LEU A 216 1.28 -9.20 -1.92
C LEU A 216 0.38 -9.82 -2.99
N PHE A 217 1.01 -10.18 -4.11
CA PHE A 217 0.39 -10.81 -5.25
C PHE A 217 0.95 -12.20 -5.49
N THR A 218 0.18 -13.03 -6.21
CA THR A 218 0.56 -14.39 -6.61
C THR A 218 0.37 -14.62 -8.09
N SER A 219 1.23 -15.45 -8.71
CA SER A 219 1.05 -15.96 -10.07
C SER A 219 -0.10 -16.94 -10.22
N ALA A 220 -0.68 -17.40 -9.11
CA ALA A 220 -1.69 -18.44 -9.11
C ALA A 220 -2.91 -18.08 -9.97
N SER A 221 -3.34 -19.05 -10.77
CA SER A 221 -4.58 -18.96 -11.53
C SER A 221 -5.81 -19.15 -10.63
N VAL A 222 -6.96 -18.64 -11.06
CA VAL A 222 -8.25 -18.90 -10.39
C VAL A 222 -8.65 -20.37 -10.43
N ALA A 223 -8.14 -21.15 -11.40
CA ALA A 223 -8.36 -22.60 -11.43
C ALA A 223 -7.60 -23.31 -10.30
N ALA A 224 -6.37 -22.87 -10.02
CA ALA A 224 -5.55 -23.41 -8.93
C ALA A 224 -6.02 -22.90 -7.55
N VAL A 225 -6.42 -21.63 -7.47
CA VAL A 225 -6.82 -20.95 -6.23
C VAL A 225 -8.14 -20.18 -6.46
N PRO A 226 -9.30 -20.86 -6.34
CA PRO A 226 -10.61 -20.29 -6.73
C PRO A 226 -11.04 -19.03 -5.98
N TYR A 227 -10.64 -18.85 -4.72
CA TYR A 227 -11.04 -17.65 -3.97
C TYR A 227 -10.40 -16.36 -4.52
N LEU A 228 -9.42 -16.44 -5.43
CA LEU A 228 -8.83 -15.28 -6.09
C LEU A 228 -9.69 -14.74 -7.24
N ASP A 229 -10.84 -15.35 -7.54
CA ASP A 229 -11.77 -14.77 -8.51
C ASP A 229 -12.23 -13.37 -8.07
N GLY A 230 -12.15 -12.41 -8.99
CA GLY A 230 -12.42 -11.00 -8.73
C GLY A 230 -11.31 -10.21 -8.03
N ALA A 231 -10.17 -10.84 -7.70
CA ALA A 231 -9.05 -10.15 -7.06
C ALA A 231 -8.48 -9.04 -7.95
N PRO A 232 -8.03 -7.90 -7.38
CA PRO A 232 -7.20 -6.95 -8.10
C PRO A 232 -6.05 -7.67 -8.80
N GLN A 233 -5.84 -7.33 -10.07
CA GLN A 233 -4.87 -8.00 -10.92
C GLN A 233 -3.93 -6.98 -11.52
N TRP A 234 -2.64 -7.26 -11.42
CA TRP A 234 -1.58 -6.51 -12.08
C TRP A 234 -0.86 -7.37 -13.11
N THR A 235 -0.36 -6.75 -14.15
CA THR A 235 0.53 -7.37 -15.12
C THR A 235 1.96 -6.98 -14.76
N ALA A 236 2.80 -7.94 -14.36
CA ALA A 236 4.16 -7.68 -13.90
C ALA A 236 5.19 -8.37 -14.80
N ASN A 237 6.35 -7.74 -15.00
CA ASN A 237 7.44 -8.33 -15.77
C ASN A 237 8.31 -9.21 -14.87
N ILE A 238 7.97 -10.48 -14.76
CA ILE A 238 8.61 -11.42 -13.83
C ILE A 238 9.19 -12.63 -14.57
N PRO A 239 10.14 -13.37 -13.97
CA PRO A 239 10.48 -14.71 -14.44
C PRO A 239 9.25 -15.60 -14.61
N ASP A 240 9.35 -16.61 -15.47
CA ASP A 240 8.34 -17.67 -15.53
C ASP A 240 8.02 -18.17 -14.10
N PRO A 241 6.74 -18.24 -13.67
CA PRO A 241 6.36 -18.69 -12.34
C PRO A 241 6.94 -20.04 -11.90
N GLY A 242 7.24 -20.93 -12.87
CA GLY A 242 7.91 -22.21 -12.64
C GLY A 242 9.43 -22.12 -12.47
N CYS A 243 10.05 -20.96 -12.72
CA CYS A 243 11.45 -20.73 -12.40
C CYS A 243 11.65 -20.60 -10.87
N ASP A 244 12.02 -21.71 -10.24
CA ASP A 244 12.41 -21.77 -8.83
C ASP A 244 13.88 -21.42 -8.58
N LYS A 245 14.66 -21.13 -9.62
CA LYS A 245 16.08 -20.80 -9.49
C LYS A 245 16.25 -19.37 -8.98
N ILE A 246 16.87 -19.24 -7.81
CA ILE A 246 17.39 -17.97 -7.30
C ILE A 246 18.86 -17.93 -7.69
N THR A 247 19.15 -17.41 -8.89
CA THR A 247 20.53 -17.26 -9.33
C THR A 247 21.06 -15.93 -8.80
N VAL A 248 22.04 -15.97 -7.89
CA VAL A 248 22.69 -14.75 -7.38
C VAL A 248 23.60 -14.12 -8.46
N CYS A 249 24.09 -14.93 -9.42
CA CYS A 249 25.15 -14.54 -10.35
C CYS A 249 24.89 -14.88 -11.83
N GLU A 250 23.95 -15.76 -12.17
CA GLU A 250 23.72 -16.21 -13.55
C GLU A 250 22.54 -15.44 -14.17
N ARG A 251 22.83 -14.71 -15.25
CA ARG A 251 21.94 -13.69 -15.84
C ARG A 251 20.88 -14.23 -16.80
N ASP A 252 21.02 -15.47 -17.26
CA ASP A 252 20.35 -15.90 -18.49
C ASP A 252 19.33 -17.04 -18.33
N GLU A 253 19.18 -17.65 -17.15
CA GLU A 253 18.35 -18.86 -17.03
C GLU A 253 16.86 -18.60 -16.81
N CYS A 254 16.47 -17.40 -16.36
CA CYS A 254 15.09 -17.04 -16.06
C CYS A 254 14.72 -15.69 -16.66
N ALA A 255 14.61 -15.66 -17.99
CA ALA A 255 14.10 -14.51 -18.73
C ALA A 255 12.74 -14.08 -18.17
N ARG A 256 12.53 -12.76 -18.10
CA ARG A 256 11.28 -12.18 -17.61
C ARG A 256 10.34 -11.92 -18.78
N SER A 257 9.05 -12.06 -18.50
CA SER A 257 7.98 -11.66 -19.41
C SER A 257 6.77 -11.15 -18.63
N PRO A 258 5.82 -10.46 -19.28
CA PRO A 258 4.59 -10.04 -18.62
C PRO A 258 3.74 -11.24 -18.16
N HIS A 259 3.45 -11.32 -16.86
CA HIS A 259 2.53 -12.30 -16.27
C HIS A 259 1.47 -11.60 -15.43
N LYS A 260 0.26 -12.18 -15.40
CA LYS A 260 -0.85 -11.70 -14.58
C LYS A 260 -0.70 -12.21 -13.15
N LEU A 261 -0.66 -11.28 -12.21
CA LEU A 261 -0.59 -11.54 -10.78
C LEU A 261 -1.88 -11.07 -10.09
N ARG A 262 -2.33 -11.81 -9.07
CA ARG A 262 -3.56 -11.51 -8.32
C ARG A 262 -3.24 -11.17 -6.88
N LEU A 263 -3.89 -10.14 -6.34
CA LEU A 263 -3.74 -9.78 -4.94
C LEU A 263 -4.19 -10.94 -4.06
N VAL A 264 -3.33 -11.36 -3.16
CA VAL A 264 -3.67 -12.34 -2.11
C VAL A 264 -3.79 -11.67 -0.75
N GLN A 265 -3.00 -10.61 -0.51
CA GLN A 265 -2.89 -10.03 0.81
C GLN A 265 -2.45 -8.56 0.75
N LEU A 266 -2.93 -7.77 1.73
CA LEU A 266 -2.42 -6.45 2.06
C LEU A 266 -2.03 -6.44 3.55
N ASP A 267 -0.76 -6.20 3.84
CA ASP A 267 -0.25 -6.06 5.20
C ASP A 267 -0.12 -4.58 5.57
N ILE A 268 -0.48 -4.25 6.81
CA ILE A 268 -0.30 -2.93 7.40
C ILE A 268 0.48 -3.05 8.70
N ALA A 269 1.46 -2.18 8.88
CA ALA A 269 2.08 -1.94 10.18
C ALA A 269 2.00 -0.45 10.50
N VAL A 270 1.63 -0.11 11.73
CA VAL A 270 1.54 1.28 12.20
C VAL A 270 2.30 1.47 13.50
N VAL A 271 2.99 2.60 13.62
CA VAL A 271 3.50 3.08 14.91
C VAL A 271 2.40 3.90 15.59
N ASP A 272 1.90 3.38 16.69
CA ASP A 272 0.88 3.97 17.54
C ASP A 272 1.40 4.03 18.97
N GLU A 273 1.71 5.23 19.48
CA GLU A 273 2.22 5.42 20.85
C GLU A 273 1.25 5.03 21.97
N ASP A 274 -0.04 4.89 21.66
CA ASP A 274 -1.04 4.39 22.62
C ASP A 274 -0.99 2.86 22.74
N ALA A 275 -0.39 2.17 21.77
CA ALA A 275 -0.23 0.72 21.80
C ALA A 275 0.89 0.30 22.76
N PRO A 276 0.71 -0.77 23.58
CA PRO A 276 1.73 -1.21 24.53
C PRO A 276 3.10 -1.52 23.91
N LEU A 277 3.12 -2.05 22.67
CA LEU A 277 4.34 -2.38 21.94
C LEU A 277 4.76 -1.30 20.93
N ARG A 278 4.03 -0.19 20.87
CA ARG A 278 4.11 0.88 19.87
C ARG A 278 3.85 0.47 18.43
N TRP A 279 4.04 -0.79 18.06
CA TRP A 279 3.70 -1.32 16.75
C TRP A 279 2.38 -2.10 16.82
N VAL A 280 1.52 -1.84 15.84
CA VAL A 280 0.31 -2.61 15.58
C VAL A 280 0.43 -3.17 14.16
N PHE A 281 0.10 -4.46 14.01
CA PHE A 281 0.19 -5.18 12.74
C PHE A 281 -1.19 -5.70 12.36
N GLY A 282 -1.50 -5.65 11.08
CA GLY A 282 -2.75 -6.17 10.52
C GLY A 282 -2.51 -6.76 9.14
N THR A 283 -3.26 -7.79 8.82
CA THR A 283 -3.20 -8.48 7.54
C THR A 283 -4.62 -8.63 7.01
N PHE A 284 -4.85 -8.12 5.81
CA PHE A 284 -6.08 -8.32 5.04
C PHE A 284 -5.80 -9.37 3.98
N VAL A 285 -6.57 -10.46 4.01
CA VAL A 285 -6.47 -11.53 3.02
C VAL A 285 -7.62 -11.35 2.05
N TYR A 286 -7.35 -11.40 0.74
CA TYR A 286 -8.41 -11.36 -0.26
C TYR A 286 -9.27 -12.63 -0.13
N VAL A 287 -10.58 -12.45 0.05
CA VAL A 287 -11.55 -13.56 0.08
C VAL A 287 -12.65 -13.25 -0.93
N GLY A 288 -12.52 -13.77 -2.15
CA GLY A 288 -13.49 -13.57 -3.24
C GLY A 288 -14.77 -14.38 -3.07
N THR A 289 -15.60 -14.05 -2.07
CA THR A 289 -16.95 -14.61 -1.95
C THR A 289 -18.01 -13.51 -1.98
N GLY A 290 -19.00 -13.64 -2.86
CA GLY A 290 -20.15 -12.74 -2.94
C GLY A 290 -19.95 -11.51 -3.85
N SER A 291 -20.47 -10.35 -3.44
CA SER A 291 -20.39 -9.07 -4.17
C SER A 291 -19.08 -8.29 -3.93
N ASN A 292 -18.26 -8.76 -2.99
CA ASN A 292 -17.00 -8.16 -2.60
C ASN A 292 -15.93 -8.49 -3.65
N LYS A 293 -15.69 -7.55 -4.58
CA LYS A 293 -14.70 -7.65 -5.65
C LYS A 293 -13.76 -6.44 -5.60
N GLY A 294 -12.55 -6.60 -6.13
CA GLY A 294 -11.55 -5.53 -6.15
C GLY A 294 -10.93 -5.28 -4.78
N TRP A 295 -10.62 -4.02 -4.47
CA TRP A 295 -9.87 -3.65 -3.27
C TRP A 295 -10.70 -3.61 -1.98
N ASP A 296 -12.01 -3.87 -2.05
CA ASP A 296 -12.96 -3.81 -0.92
C ASP A 296 -13.36 -5.20 -0.41
N ALA A 297 -12.59 -6.24 -0.77
CA ALA A 297 -12.95 -7.62 -0.50
C ALA A 297 -12.83 -8.04 0.97
#